data_AF-A0A4D4LGD7-F1
#
_entry.id   AF-A0A4D4LGD7-F1
#
_cell.length_a   1.000
_cell.length_b   1.000
_cell.length_c   1.000
_cell.angle_alpha   90.00
_cell.angle_beta   90.00
_cell.angle_gamma   90.00
#
_symmetry.space_group_name_H-M   'P 1'
#
loop_
_entity.id
_entity.type
_entity.pdbx_description
1 polymer ?
#
loop_
_entity_poly.entity_id
_entity_poly.type
_entity_poly.pdbx_seq_one_letter_code
_entity_poly.pdbx_strand_id
1 'polypeptide(L)' 'MTSVIPGARSPEQARANAAAAGLPPLPGTTLEAVGDLYDRRIRAQVHHRW' A
#
# COMPACT_ATOMS: atom_id res chain seq x y z
N MET A 1 5.59 -16.34 -3.22
CA MET A 1 5.88 -15.23 -2.29
C MET A 1 6.22 -14.01 -3.12
N THR A 2 5.42 -12.95 -3.03
CA THR A 2 5.72 -11.67 -3.69
C THR A 2 6.16 -10.68 -2.63
N SER A 3 7.26 -9.95 -2.87
CA SER A 3 7.75 -8.89 -1.97
C SER A 3 7.71 -7.55 -2.69
N VAL A 4 7.40 -6.47 -1.96
CA VAL A 4 7.38 -5.10 -2.49
C VAL A 4 8.70 -4.43 -2.18
N ILE A 5 9.32 -3.77 -3.18
CA ILE A 5 10.53 -2.96 -3.01
C ILE A 5 10.13 -1.48 -3.17
N PRO A 6 9.86 -0.76 -2.08
CA PRO A 6 9.40 0.63 -2.18
C PRO A 6 10.57 1.57 -2.53
N GLY A 7 10.32 2.49 -3.46
CA GLY A 7 11.23 3.62 -3.69
C GLY A 7 11.30 4.55 -2.49
N ALA A 8 12.40 5.28 -2.34
CA ALA A 8 12.56 6.34 -1.35
C ALA A 8 13.32 7.52 -1.95
N ARG A 9 12.81 8.73 -1.74
CA ARG A 9 13.46 9.98 -2.22
C ARG A 9 14.30 10.68 -1.16
N SER A 10 14.31 10.16 0.07
CA SER A 10 15.11 10.67 1.19
C SER A 10 15.53 9.52 2.12
N PRO A 11 16.62 9.69 2.89
CA PRO A 11 17.03 8.71 3.89
C PRO A 11 15.97 8.46 4.97
N GLU A 12 15.20 9.47 5.35
CA GLU A 12 14.11 9.34 6.33
C GLU A 12 13.00 8.43 5.80
N GLN A 13 12.58 8.60 4.54
CA GLN A 13 11.59 7.74 3.92
C GLN A 13 12.08 6.28 3.84
N ALA A 14 13.36 6.07 3.51
CA ALA A 14 13.93 4.71 3.49
C ALA A 14 13.85 4.03 4.87
N ARG A 15 14.13 4.77 5.95
CA ARG A 15 13.99 4.27 7.33
C ARG A 15 12.53 3.99 7.67
N ALA A 16 11.60 4.86 7.29
CA ALA A 16 10.17 4.66 7.53
C ALA A 16 9.62 3.43 6.79
N ASN A 17 10.01 3.23 5.52
CA ASN A 17 9.66 2.03 4.75
C ASN A 17 10.13 0.75 5.46
N ALA A 18 11.36 0.73 5.97
CA ALA A 18 11.91 -0.41 6.69
C ALA A 18 11.17 -0.65 8.03
N ALA A 19 10.86 0.42 8.77
CA ALA A 19 10.12 0.32 10.03
C ALA A 19 8.71 -0.26 9.87
N ALA A 20 8.07 -0.07 8.70
CA ALA A 20 6.74 -0.61 8.42
C ALA A 20 6.69 -2.15 8.51
N ALA A 21 7.80 -2.86 8.27
CA ALA A 21 7.85 -4.31 8.40
C ALA A 21 7.64 -4.82 9.83
N GLY A 22 7.84 -3.96 10.84
CA GLY A 22 7.62 -4.28 12.26
C GLY A 22 6.23 -3.92 12.77
N LEU A 23 5.36 -3.33 11.93
CA LEU A 23 4.00 -2.96 12.35
C LEU A 23 3.09 -4.19 12.42
N PRO A 24 2.09 -4.18 13.32
CA PRO A 24 1.09 -5.24 13.34
C PRO A 24 0.30 -5.26 12.02
N PRO A 25 -0.23 -6.45 11.63
CA PRO A 25 -1.14 -6.53 10.50
C PRO A 25 -2.33 -5.59 10.66
N LEU A 26 -2.77 -4.98 9.55
CA LEU A 26 -3.97 -4.17 9.55
C LEU A 26 -5.21 -5.05 9.83
N PRO A 27 -6.22 -4.55 10.55
CA PRO A 27 -7.50 -5.24 10.68
C PRO A 27 -8.11 -5.55 9.32
N GLY A 28 -8.77 -6.71 9.20
CA GLY A 28 -9.44 -7.11 7.95
C GLY A 28 -10.45 -6.08 7.46
N THR A 29 -11.21 -5.49 8.37
CA THR A 29 -12.18 -4.41 8.06
C THR A 29 -11.52 -3.19 7.44
N THR A 30 -10.29 -2.85 7.83
CA THR A 30 -9.52 -1.76 7.22
C THR A 30 -9.12 -2.11 5.80
N LEU A 31 -8.67 -3.36 5.57
CA LEU A 31 -8.28 -3.81 4.23
C LEU A 31 -9.48 -3.85 3.28
N GLU A 32 -10.63 -4.32 3.75
CA GLU A 32 -11.91 -4.30 3.01
C GLU A 32 -12.30 -2.88 2.63
N ALA A 33 -12.29 -1.94 3.59
CA ALA A 33 -12.63 -0.55 3.33
C ALA A 33 -11.70 0.14 2.32
N VAL A 34 -10.40 -0.20 2.34
CA VAL A 34 -9.42 0.29 1.35
C VAL A 34 -9.71 -0.29 -0.04
N GLY A 35 -10.06 -1.58 -0.13
CA GLY A 35 -10.47 -2.22 -1.38
C GLY A 35 -11.71 -1.55 -2.00
N ASP A 36 -12.76 -1.36 -1.19
CA ASP A 36 -14.00 -0.70 -1.62
C ASP A 36 -13.78 0.75 -2.08
N LEU A 37 -12.84 1.45 -1.44
CA LEU A 37 -12.45 2.80 -1.86
C LEU A 37 -11.74 2.76 -3.22
N TYR A 38 -10.79 1.84 -3.40
CA TYR A 38 -10.07 1.66 -4.66
C TYR A 38 -11.05 1.34 -5.80
N ASP A 39 -11.93 0.38 -5.61
CA ASP A 39 -12.85 -0.08 -6.66
C ASP A 39 -13.83 1.02 -7.08
N ARG A 40 -14.39 1.77 -6.12
CA ARG A 40 -15.38 2.80 -6.43
C ARG A 40 -14.79 4.08 -7.01
N ARG A 41 -13.56 4.45 -6.63
CA ARG A 41 -13.02 5.78 -6.95
C ARG A 41 -11.80 5.78 -7.86
N ILE A 42 -11.01 4.71 -7.86
CA ILE A 42 -9.67 4.72 -8.47
C ILE A 42 -9.59 3.72 -9.63
N ARG A 43 -10.20 2.53 -9.48
CA ARG A 43 -10.08 1.42 -10.44
C ARG A 43 -10.36 1.85 -11.88
N ALA A 44 -11.50 2.49 -12.15
CA ALA A 44 -11.87 2.89 -13.51
C ALA A 44 -10.83 3.83 -14.17
N GLN A 45 -10.14 4.66 -13.37
CA GLN A 45 -9.22 5.67 -13.87
C GLN A 45 -7.82 5.12 -14.20
N VAL A 46 -7.39 4.05 -13.54
CA VAL A 46 -5.99 3.59 -13.62
C VAL A 46 -5.81 2.09 -13.86
N HIS A 47 -6.80 1.27 -13.54
CA HIS A 47 -6.65 -0.20 -13.56
C HIS A 47 -6.40 -0.76 -14.96
N HIS A 48 -6.86 -0.05 -16.00
CA HIS A 48 -6.59 -0.40 -17.41
C HIS A 48 -5.12 -0.18 -17.84
N ARG A 49 -4.29 0.45 -17.01
CA ARG A 49 -2.87 0.75 -17.31
C ARG A 49 -1.90 -0.23 -16.65
N TRP A 50 -2.42 -1.23 -15.96
CA TRP A 50 -1.69 -2.21 -15.16
C TRP A 50 -1.64 -3.55 -15.86
#